data_AF-A0A3R6ZSV1-F1
#
_entry.id   AF-A0A3R6ZSV1-F1
#
_cell.length_a   1.000
_cell.length_b   1.000
_cell.length_c   1.000
_cell.angle_alpha   90.00
_cell.angle_beta   90.00
_cell.angle_gamma   90.00
#
_symmetry.space_group_name_H-M   'P 1'
#
loop_
_entity.id
_entity.type
_entity.pdbx_description
1 polymer ?
#
loop_
_entity_poly.entity_id
_entity_poly.type
_entity_poly.pdbx_seq_one_letter_code
_entity_poly.pdbx_strand_id
1 'polypeptide(L)'
;MDESAPLDAADQPFYDAIKAAHGDDVSSEFCIRLARAFRGDKKHRMEKTLAEVKRIKDWRTQNGADGILTVPLEKASLFHQCWPSAVYGEDAAGHVINMERLVEINVDSFHAHFTVDEILRHRMKHLEHIQAELAASSKRKGKLVYKHIYIFDLAGMAWKHVAPSVMSYLKPIFDLGQVYYPESLFRMYLVNAPFVFWGTWKVISSFIDPETRQKIQIYKSAPAFVVEAQKQGLALDALPSLLGGNHPGRPVADLDPPTESVVSAVPDTAADAIKGLQAKESYVDHGAASSRVSSWKASLAEAVDHWEDAVEAAEDQLDALTHRFDSNPSLTPTDQDHRLYQQLHGHVEHAKSQLHVYTTLATASFGADDEFATLLGHCFDFEVNEKELKGGTSNTIARTYVMVYCPFVNVTQTEPGYHAWRLAQKQAQVGDKYTVQDDAKVPDIQRPILLGLWRTWLPQPKDDNVAILFPAPLYVQGVPHEAETRVTSDMRPPHQLYGQGEVCGGRDDPRRRSRRVTVEMHCASRNHIKFVEERAWCDYVLGFGTPAACTDAYIAHLENAFKSAAPHDEL
;
A
#
# COMPACT_ATOMS: atom_id res chain seq x y z
N MET A 1 -12.69 26.32 17.34
CA MET A 1 -14.01 26.33 16.69
C MET A 1 -14.19 24.97 16.05
N ASP A 2 -15.35 24.36 16.23
CA ASP A 2 -15.66 23.09 15.59
C ASP A 2 -15.91 23.33 14.10
N GLU A 3 -15.06 22.76 13.24
CA GLU A 3 -15.16 22.92 11.80
C GLU A 3 -16.36 22.19 11.18
N SER A 4 -16.87 21.18 11.88
CA SER A 4 -18.07 20.43 11.48
C SER A 4 -19.37 21.15 11.82
N ALA A 5 -19.31 22.20 12.66
CA ALA A 5 -20.47 23.01 12.96
C ALA A 5 -20.94 23.80 11.72
N PRO A 6 -22.26 24.06 11.58
CA PRO A 6 -22.78 24.95 10.57
C PRO A 6 -22.09 26.32 10.59
N LEU A 7 -22.11 27.03 9.46
CA LEU A 7 -21.65 28.42 9.43
C LEU A 7 -22.50 29.27 10.37
N ASP A 8 -21.84 30.14 11.14
CA ASP A 8 -22.52 31.09 11.98
C ASP A 8 -23.08 32.26 11.15
N ALA A 9 -23.94 33.06 11.76
CA ALA A 9 -24.54 34.22 11.10
C ALA A 9 -23.50 35.28 10.67
N ALA A 10 -22.30 35.25 11.24
CA ALA A 10 -21.22 36.18 10.89
C ALA A 10 -20.44 35.74 9.65
N ASP A 11 -20.48 34.46 9.29
CA ASP A 11 -19.79 33.91 8.12
C ASP A 11 -20.73 33.59 6.96
N GLN A 12 -22.01 33.29 7.22
CA GLN A 12 -22.99 32.92 6.19
C GLN A 12 -23.04 33.89 5.00
N PRO A 13 -23.02 35.23 5.19
CA PRO A 13 -23.05 36.15 4.05
C PRO A 13 -21.85 36.01 3.09
N PHE A 14 -20.69 35.58 3.60
CA PHE A 14 -19.49 35.36 2.80
C PHE A 14 -19.59 34.08 1.98
N TYR A 15 -20.11 33.01 2.58
CA TYR A 15 -20.41 31.76 1.87
C TYR A 15 -21.41 32.01 0.73
N ASP A 16 -22.50 32.73 1.02
CA ASP A 16 -23.54 33.04 0.03
C ASP A 16 -22.96 33.89 -1.11
N ALA A 17 -22.10 34.86 -0.81
CA ALA A 17 -21.44 35.68 -1.83
C ALA A 17 -20.49 34.87 -2.72
N ILE A 18 -19.74 33.92 -2.15
CA ILE A 18 -18.87 33.01 -2.92
C ILE A 18 -19.71 32.12 -3.84
N LYS A 19 -20.78 31.52 -3.32
CA LYS A 19 -21.70 30.68 -4.11
C LYS A 19 -22.43 31.48 -5.19
N ALA A 20 -22.83 32.72 -4.92
CA ALA A 20 -23.41 33.59 -5.94
C ALA A 20 -22.42 33.94 -7.06
N ALA A 21 -21.13 34.12 -6.75
CA ALA A 21 -20.11 34.50 -7.73
C ALA A 21 -19.59 33.32 -8.57
N HIS A 22 -19.57 32.10 -8.01
CA HIS A 22 -18.91 30.95 -8.62
C HIS A 22 -19.80 29.72 -8.81
N GLY A 23 -21.03 29.71 -8.29
CA GLY A 23 -21.97 28.60 -8.45
C GLY A 23 -21.41 27.27 -7.95
N ASP A 24 -21.58 26.23 -8.78
CA ASP A 24 -21.13 24.87 -8.50
C ASP A 24 -19.68 24.59 -8.92
N ASP A 25 -18.98 25.58 -9.53
CA ASP A 25 -17.54 25.46 -9.85
C ASP A 25 -16.65 25.30 -8.62
N VAL A 26 -17.19 25.58 -7.42
CA VAL A 26 -16.46 25.52 -6.15
C VAL A 26 -17.22 24.63 -5.15
N SER A 27 -16.47 23.75 -4.48
CA SER A 27 -17.03 22.82 -3.49
C SER A 27 -17.59 23.56 -2.28
N SER A 28 -18.55 22.93 -1.58
CA SER A 28 -19.10 23.50 -0.35
C SER A 28 -18.03 23.64 0.75
N GLU A 29 -17.09 22.70 0.84
CA GLU A 29 -15.93 22.77 1.76
C GLU A 29 -15.06 23.98 1.44
N PHE A 30 -14.73 24.21 0.16
CA PHE A 30 -13.97 25.38 -0.28
C PHE A 30 -14.66 26.69 0.13
N CYS A 31 -15.97 26.79 -0.09
CA CYS A 31 -16.75 27.97 0.31
C CYS A 31 -16.76 28.18 1.83
N ILE A 32 -16.97 27.11 2.63
CA ILE A 32 -16.97 27.18 4.09
C ILE A 32 -15.60 27.64 4.61
N ARG A 33 -14.53 27.07 4.07
CA ARG A 33 -13.15 27.38 4.48
C ARG A 33 -12.82 28.84 4.19
N LEU A 34 -13.13 29.34 2.99
CA LEU A 34 -12.84 30.73 2.62
C LEU A 34 -13.78 31.74 3.28
N ALA A 35 -15.02 31.36 3.59
CA ALA A 35 -15.89 32.19 4.43
C ALA A 35 -15.24 32.43 5.80
N ARG A 36 -14.57 31.42 6.38
CA ARG A 36 -13.90 31.51 7.69
C ARG A 36 -12.51 32.17 7.65
N ALA A 37 -11.81 32.11 6.50
CA ALA A 37 -10.39 32.44 6.36
C ALA A 37 -9.96 33.86 6.73
N PHE A 38 -10.85 34.85 6.61
CA PHE A 38 -10.45 36.26 6.71
C PHE A 38 -11.12 37.01 7.86
N ARG A 39 -11.51 36.30 8.94
CA ARG A 39 -12.14 36.90 10.12
C ARG A 39 -11.30 37.98 10.82
N GLY A 40 -9.98 37.95 10.63
CA GLY A 40 -9.10 39.01 11.13
C GLY A 40 -9.30 40.37 10.46
N ASP A 41 -9.88 40.41 9.25
CA ASP A 41 -10.19 41.66 8.54
C ASP A 41 -11.53 42.24 9.02
N LYS A 42 -11.51 43.45 9.56
CA LYS A 42 -12.68 44.08 10.19
C LYS A 42 -13.40 45.08 9.29
N LYS A 43 -12.79 45.56 8.20
CA LYS A 43 -13.33 46.68 7.41
C LYS A 43 -13.72 46.28 5.99
N HIS A 44 -12.88 45.50 5.31
CA HIS A 44 -13.07 45.16 3.90
C HIS A 44 -13.11 43.64 3.71
N ARG A 45 -13.58 42.90 4.72
CA ARG A 45 -13.60 41.43 4.70
C ARG A 45 -14.28 40.86 3.47
N MET A 46 -15.39 41.44 3.00
CA MET A 46 -16.14 40.90 1.86
C MET A 46 -15.34 41.04 0.57
N GLU A 47 -14.84 42.25 0.30
CA GLU A 47 -13.98 42.54 -0.84
C GLU A 47 -12.73 41.64 -0.84
N LYS A 48 -12.06 41.55 0.31
CA LYS A 48 -10.90 40.67 0.48
C LYS A 48 -11.24 39.20 0.24
N THR A 49 -12.35 38.71 0.80
CA THR A 49 -12.78 37.32 0.65
C THR A 49 -12.99 36.98 -0.82
N LEU A 50 -13.78 37.78 -1.55
CA LEU A 50 -14.05 37.54 -2.98
C LEU A 50 -12.78 37.68 -3.83
N ALA A 51 -11.89 38.63 -3.52
CA ALA A 51 -10.62 38.79 -4.21
C ALA A 51 -9.69 37.57 -4.02
N GLU A 52 -9.56 37.06 -2.78
CA GLU A 52 -8.73 35.89 -2.50
C GLU A 52 -9.36 34.59 -3.01
N VAL A 53 -10.68 34.43 -2.96
CA VAL A 53 -11.40 33.30 -3.59
C VAL A 53 -11.08 33.24 -5.08
N LYS A 54 -11.21 34.37 -5.78
CA LYS A 54 -10.85 34.46 -7.20
C LYS A 54 -9.38 34.11 -7.44
N ARG A 55 -8.48 34.70 -6.65
CA ARG A 55 -7.03 34.44 -6.76
C ARG A 55 -6.69 32.97 -6.56
N ILE A 56 -7.27 32.31 -5.56
CA ILE A 56 -7.03 30.91 -5.25
C ILE A 56 -7.62 30.03 -6.36
N LYS A 57 -8.85 30.28 -6.82
CA LYS A 57 -9.48 29.53 -7.92
C LYS A 57 -8.66 29.61 -9.21
N ASP A 58 -8.24 30.83 -9.58
CA ASP A 58 -7.43 31.07 -10.77
C ASP A 58 -6.07 30.35 -10.65
N TRP A 59 -5.43 30.40 -9.48
CA TRP A 59 -4.17 29.71 -9.24
C TRP A 59 -4.31 28.18 -9.32
N ARG A 60 -5.37 27.61 -8.71
CA ARG A 60 -5.66 26.16 -8.76
C ARG A 60 -5.83 25.70 -10.21
N THR A 61 -6.59 26.47 -10.99
CA THR A 61 -6.83 26.20 -12.42
C THR A 61 -5.53 26.27 -13.22
N GLN A 62 -4.75 27.35 -13.06
CA GLN A 62 -3.49 27.56 -13.78
C GLN A 62 -2.43 26.49 -13.48
N ASN A 63 -2.41 25.97 -12.25
CA ASN A 63 -1.41 24.99 -11.83
C ASN A 63 -1.87 23.54 -11.95
N GLY A 64 -3.16 23.31 -12.25
CA GLY A 64 -3.77 21.99 -12.30
C GLY A 64 -3.83 21.32 -10.94
N ALA A 65 -4.07 22.09 -9.88
CA ALA A 65 -4.05 21.61 -8.49
C ALA A 65 -5.06 20.48 -8.24
N ASP A 66 -6.28 20.62 -8.74
CA ASP A 66 -7.36 19.65 -8.50
C ASP A 66 -7.09 18.26 -9.10
N GLY A 67 -6.24 18.17 -10.12
CA GLY A 67 -5.85 16.91 -10.78
C GLY A 67 -4.46 16.39 -10.41
N ILE A 68 -3.68 17.14 -9.62
CA ILE A 68 -2.23 16.94 -9.46
C ILE A 68 -1.86 15.57 -8.89
N LEU A 69 -2.75 14.94 -8.11
CA LEU A 69 -2.53 13.64 -7.50
C LEU A 69 -2.29 12.56 -8.56
N THR A 70 -2.99 12.65 -9.70
CA THR A 70 -2.89 11.71 -10.83
C THR A 70 -1.73 12.01 -11.78
N VAL A 71 -1.11 13.19 -11.67
CA VAL A 71 -0.05 13.62 -12.58
C VAL A 71 1.30 13.08 -12.09
N PRO A 72 2.04 12.27 -12.87
CA PRO A 72 3.41 11.92 -12.53
C PRO A 72 4.28 13.17 -12.63
N LEU A 73 5.05 13.44 -11.57
CA LEU A 73 5.96 14.58 -11.52
C LEU A 73 7.40 14.10 -11.77
N GLU A 74 8.13 14.84 -12.59
CA GLU A 74 9.56 14.57 -12.79
C GLU A 74 10.33 14.65 -11.48
N LYS A 75 11.35 13.79 -11.35
CA LYS A 75 12.24 13.73 -10.17
C LYS A 75 11.50 13.48 -8.83
N ALA A 76 10.27 12.94 -8.83
CA ALA A 76 9.50 12.69 -7.61
C ALA A 76 10.27 11.85 -6.58
N SER A 77 10.92 10.76 -7.00
CA SER A 77 11.74 9.94 -6.10
C SER A 77 12.88 10.74 -5.46
N LEU A 78 13.56 11.59 -6.24
CA LEU A 78 14.61 12.46 -5.72
C LEU A 78 14.04 13.53 -4.78
N PHE A 79 12.87 14.09 -5.09
CA PHE A 79 12.18 15.06 -4.22
C PHE A 79 11.90 14.44 -2.84
N HIS A 80 11.35 13.23 -2.81
CA HIS A 80 11.05 12.53 -1.56
C HIS A 80 12.30 12.15 -0.76
N GLN A 81 13.42 11.88 -1.42
CA GLN A 81 14.72 11.71 -0.76
C GLN A 81 15.24 13.03 -0.17
N CYS A 82 14.99 14.16 -0.84
CA CYS A 82 15.42 15.48 -0.38
C CYS A 82 14.53 16.05 0.73
N TRP A 83 13.24 15.69 0.77
CA TRP A 83 12.30 16.13 1.79
C TRP A 83 11.35 15.00 2.18
N PRO A 84 11.86 14.04 2.97
CA PRO A 84 11.04 12.96 3.49
C PRO A 84 9.86 13.53 4.28
N SER A 85 8.66 13.04 3.96
CA SER A 85 7.41 13.47 4.59
C SER A 85 6.54 12.24 4.83
N ALA A 86 5.85 12.19 5.96
CA ALA A 86 4.96 11.08 6.30
C ALA A 86 3.65 11.58 6.92
N VAL A 87 2.58 10.83 6.65
CA VAL A 87 1.31 10.93 7.39
C VAL A 87 1.26 9.88 8.49
N TYR A 88 0.54 10.20 9.56
CA TYR A 88 0.41 9.37 10.74
C TYR A 88 -1.07 9.09 11.01
N GLY A 89 -1.45 8.92 12.27
CA GLY A 89 -2.85 8.72 12.62
C GLY A 89 -3.66 10.02 12.61
N GLU A 90 -4.85 9.93 13.20
CA GLU A 90 -5.78 11.04 13.35
C GLU A 90 -6.08 11.28 14.82
N ASP A 91 -6.48 12.50 15.16
CA ASP A 91 -7.12 12.74 16.44
C ASP A 91 -8.57 12.22 16.48
N ALA A 92 -9.23 12.32 17.64
CA ALA A 92 -10.61 11.86 17.79
C ALA A 92 -11.59 12.54 16.80
N ALA A 93 -11.32 13.79 16.44
CA ALA A 93 -12.15 14.56 15.52
C ALA A 93 -11.93 14.21 14.04
N GLY A 94 -10.82 13.54 13.71
CA GLY A 94 -10.46 13.13 12.35
C GLY A 94 -9.33 13.95 11.73
N HIS A 95 -8.71 14.87 12.47
CA HIS A 95 -7.63 15.68 11.91
C HIS A 95 -6.39 14.81 11.67
N VAL A 96 -5.99 14.69 10.41
CA VAL A 96 -4.83 13.89 9.98
C VAL A 96 -3.54 14.54 10.49
N ILE A 97 -2.65 13.73 11.05
CA ILE A 97 -1.33 14.15 11.53
C ILE A 97 -0.32 13.95 10.41
N ASN A 98 0.42 15.00 10.06
CA ASN A 98 1.60 14.90 9.20
C ASN A 98 2.83 15.44 9.91
N MET A 99 4.00 14.86 9.61
CA MET A 99 5.26 15.25 10.24
C MET A 99 6.39 15.38 9.24
N GLU A 100 7.23 16.37 9.48
CA GLU A 100 8.51 16.56 8.79
C GLU A 100 9.63 16.82 9.81
N ARG A 101 10.86 16.44 9.44
CA ARG A 101 12.04 16.59 10.28
C ARG A 101 13.02 17.53 9.61
N LEU A 102 13.36 18.63 10.29
CA LEU A 102 14.17 19.70 9.69
C LEU A 102 15.51 19.21 9.13
N VAL A 103 16.20 18.33 9.87
CA VAL A 103 17.54 17.84 9.49
C VAL A 103 17.53 16.85 8.33
N GLU A 104 16.37 16.31 7.97
CA GLU A 104 16.21 15.42 6.82
C GLU A 104 15.94 16.18 5.53
N ILE A 105 15.66 17.49 5.62
CA ILE A 105 15.48 18.36 4.47
C ILE A 105 16.85 18.71 3.88
N ASN A 106 17.20 18.10 2.75
CA ASN A 106 18.45 18.32 2.05
C ASN A 106 18.34 19.54 1.11
N VAL A 107 18.54 20.72 1.70
CA VAL A 107 18.46 22.02 1.00
C VAL A 107 19.53 22.15 -0.11
N ASP A 108 20.72 21.58 0.08
CA ASP A 108 21.80 21.63 -0.92
C ASP A 108 21.41 20.86 -2.18
N SER A 109 20.80 19.68 -2.02
CA SER A 109 20.28 18.89 -3.14
C SER A 109 19.13 19.61 -3.85
N PHE A 110 18.27 20.31 -3.12
CA PHE A 110 17.23 21.13 -3.75
C PHE A 110 17.83 22.21 -4.65
N HIS A 111 18.79 22.98 -4.15
CA HIS A 111 19.46 24.00 -4.94
C HIS A 111 20.17 23.45 -6.18
N ALA A 112 20.71 22.23 -6.10
CA ALA A 112 21.43 21.61 -7.21
C ALA A 112 20.51 21.02 -8.29
N HIS A 113 19.31 20.53 -7.92
CA HIS A 113 18.51 19.67 -8.81
C HIS A 113 17.11 20.19 -9.14
N PHE A 114 16.62 21.22 -8.43
CA PHE A 114 15.27 21.74 -8.58
C PHE A 114 15.23 23.26 -8.70
N THR A 115 14.37 23.72 -9.62
CA THR A 115 13.86 25.08 -9.63
C THR A 115 12.83 25.27 -8.52
N VAL A 116 12.57 26.52 -8.14
CA VAL A 116 11.54 26.85 -7.14
C VAL A 116 10.16 26.36 -7.61
N ASP A 117 9.83 26.50 -8.89
CA ASP A 117 8.53 26.10 -9.44
C ASP A 117 8.33 24.58 -9.41
N GLU A 118 9.37 23.78 -9.71
CA GLU A 118 9.31 22.32 -9.55
C GLU A 118 9.02 21.93 -8.10
N ILE A 119 9.68 22.56 -7.13
CA ILE A 119 9.43 22.30 -5.71
C ILE A 119 8.01 22.70 -5.31
N LEU A 120 7.54 23.87 -5.73
CA LEU A 120 6.19 24.31 -5.45
C LEU A 120 5.16 23.33 -6.02
N ARG A 121 5.42 22.74 -7.18
CA ARG A 121 4.56 21.72 -7.79
C ARG A 121 4.55 20.42 -6.98
N HIS A 122 5.70 19.93 -6.52
CA HIS A 122 5.78 18.77 -5.62
C HIS A 122 5.11 19.03 -4.27
N ARG A 123 5.32 20.21 -3.68
CA ARG A 123 4.67 20.62 -2.42
C ARG A 123 3.16 20.80 -2.57
N MET A 124 2.70 21.30 -3.71
CA MET A 124 1.27 21.35 -4.04
C MET A 124 0.69 19.94 -4.06
N LYS A 125 1.37 18.98 -4.72
CA LYS A 125 0.95 17.58 -4.72
C LYS A 125 0.87 16.98 -3.31
N HIS A 126 1.84 17.28 -2.45
CA HIS A 126 1.82 16.88 -1.04
C HIS A 126 0.63 17.47 -0.26
N LEU A 127 0.32 18.76 -0.45
CA LEU A 127 -0.81 19.40 0.23
C LEU A 127 -2.15 18.85 -0.25
N GLU A 128 -2.32 18.59 -1.55
CA GLU A 128 -3.52 17.93 -2.08
C GLU A 128 -3.65 16.50 -1.54
N HIS A 129 -2.53 15.81 -1.28
CA HIS A 129 -2.57 14.48 -0.67
C HIS A 129 -3.13 14.54 0.75
N ILE A 130 -2.72 15.53 1.55
CA ILE A 130 -3.29 15.79 2.88
C ILE A 130 -4.78 16.12 2.78
N GLN A 131 -5.21 16.94 1.81
CA GLN A 131 -6.62 17.28 1.62
C GLN A 131 -7.48 16.04 1.36
N ALA A 132 -6.96 15.09 0.60
CA ALA A 132 -7.73 13.91 0.27
C ALA A 132 -7.69 12.83 1.38
N GLU A 133 -6.63 12.75 2.19
CA GLU A 133 -6.68 12.02 3.48
C GLU A 133 -7.75 12.63 4.42
N LEU A 134 -7.88 13.96 4.47
CA LEU A 134 -8.92 14.65 5.25
C LEU A 134 -10.33 14.40 4.69
N ALA A 135 -10.49 14.33 3.36
CA ALA A 135 -11.74 13.96 2.72
C ALA A 135 -12.14 12.51 3.08
N ALA A 136 -11.18 11.59 3.08
CA ALA A 136 -11.39 10.21 3.53
C ALA A 136 -11.78 10.16 5.02
N SER A 137 -11.12 10.94 5.88
CA SER A 137 -11.50 11.05 7.29
C SER A 137 -12.90 11.63 7.47
N SER A 138 -13.24 12.70 6.74
CA SER A 138 -14.58 13.31 6.75
C SER A 138 -15.68 12.28 6.49
N LYS A 139 -15.48 11.46 5.44
CA LYS A 139 -16.40 10.39 5.07
C LYS A 139 -16.50 9.33 6.16
N ARG A 140 -15.38 8.85 6.70
CA ARG A 140 -15.36 7.85 7.78
C ARG A 140 -16.02 8.36 9.07
N LYS A 141 -15.90 9.66 9.37
CA LYS A 141 -16.47 10.29 10.58
C LYS A 141 -17.91 10.77 10.38
N GLY A 142 -18.42 10.76 9.15
CA GLY A 142 -19.76 11.26 8.81
C GLY A 142 -19.93 12.77 9.09
N LYS A 143 -18.84 13.54 9.07
CA LYS A 143 -18.84 14.97 9.35
C LYS A 143 -17.71 15.67 8.58
N LEU A 144 -17.86 16.97 8.36
CA LEU A 144 -16.83 17.76 7.67
C LEU A 144 -15.56 17.88 8.53
N VAL A 145 -14.43 17.47 7.95
CA VAL A 145 -13.07 17.60 8.50
C VAL A 145 -12.16 18.08 7.37
N TYR A 146 -11.62 19.29 7.51
CA TYR A 146 -10.75 19.89 6.49
C TYR A 146 -9.47 20.49 7.08
N LYS A 147 -9.27 20.34 8.40
CA LYS A 147 -8.05 20.78 9.06
C LYS A 147 -7.13 19.64 9.46
N HIS A 148 -5.84 19.86 9.34
CA HIS A 148 -4.80 18.89 9.71
C HIS A 148 -3.98 19.35 10.91
N ILE A 149 -3.29 18.39 11.52
CA ILE A 149 -2.28 18.59 12.56
C ILE A 149 -0.90 18.47 11.92
N TYR A 150 -0.04 19.46 12.15
CA TYR A 150 1.32 19.48 11.61
C TYR A 150 2.35 19.33 12.73
N ILE A 151 3.28 18.39 12.60
CA ILE A 151 4.39 18.23 13.55
C ILE A 151 5.69 18.55 12.81
N PHE A 152 6.51 19.42 13.38
CA PHE A 152 7.83 19.74 12.84
C PHE A 152 8.89 19.45 13.88
N ASP A 153 9.72 18.44 13.62
CA ASP A 153 10.81 18.05 14.51
C ASP A 153 12.06 18.91 14.23
N LEU A 154 12.47 19.66 15.24
CA LEU A 154 13.60 20.58 15.22
C LEU A 154 14.88 19.97 15.81
N ALA A 155 14.88 18.66 16.12
CA ALA A 155 16.08 17.97 16.59
C ALA A 155 17.25 18.19 15.61
N GLY A 156 18.39 18.67 16.12
CA GLY A 156 19.57 18.98 15.31
C GLY A 156 19.52 20.30 14.53
N MET A 157 18.51 21.15 14.76
CA MET A 157 18.48 22.50 14.21
C MET A 157 19.74 23.29 14.60
N ALA A 158 20.25 24.04 13.64
CA ALA A 158 21.46 24.86 13.72
C ALA A 158 21.29 26.12 12.87
N TRP A 159 22.11 27.15 13.12
CA TRP A 159 22.02 28.46 12.43
C TRP A 159 22.05 28.37 10.90
N LYS A 160 22.75 27.38 10.32
CA LYS A 160 22.79 27.19 8.87
C LYS A 160 21.42 26.96 8.24
N HIS A 161 20.48 26.34 8.95
CA HIS A 161 19.13 26.03 8.45
C HIS A 161 18.20 27.26 8.40
N VAL A 162 18.63 28.38 8.98
CA VAL A 162 17.88 29.65 8.96
C VAL A 162 18.69 30.76 8.31
N ALA A 163 19.77 30.41 7.61
CA ALA A 163 20.55 31.38 6.86
C ALA A 163 19.64 32.09 5.84
N PRO A 164 19.86 33.38 5.53
CA PRO A 164 19.02 34.14 4.61
C PRO A 164 18.83 33.45 3.24
N SER A 165 19.86 32.78 2.73
CA SER A 165 19.81 32.02 1.47
C SER A 165 18.86 30.81 1.53
N VAL A 166 18.81 30.12 2.67
CA VAL A 166 17.89 29.01 2.92
C VAL A 166 16.47 29.56 3.10
N MET A 167 16.32 30.62 3.88
CA MET A 167 15.01 31.23 4.14
C MET A 167 14.39 31.87 2.90
N SER A 168 15.18 32.48 2.01
CA SER A 168 14.65 33.02 0.75
C SER A 168 14.11 31.93 -0.17
N TYR A 169 14.64 30.72 -0.06
CA TYR A 169 14.21 29.55 -0.83
C TYR A 169 13.00 28.84 -0.19
N LEU A 170 12.95 28.77 1.15
CA LEU A 170 11.84 28.18 1.89
C LEU A 170 10.59 29.06 1.93
N LYS A 171 10.75 30.38 1.87
CA LYS A 171 9.61 31.31 1.96
C LYS A 171 8.53 31.07 0.90
N PRO A 172 8.83 30.90 -0.41
CA PRO A 172 7.80 30.54 -1.40
C PRO A 172 7.02 29.27 -1.05
N ILE A 173 7.67 28.29 -0.43
CA ILE A 173 7.03 27.03 -0.02
C ILE A 173 6.08 27.25 1.15
N PHE A 174 6.45 28.09 2.12
CA PHE A 174 5.53 28.48 3.20
C PHE A 174 4.38 29.34 2.68
N ASP A 175 4.66 30.23 1.73
CA ASP A 175 3.66 31.07 1.06
C ASP A 175 2.60 30.19 0.36
N LEU A 176 2.99 29.05 -0.23
CA LEU A 176 2.07 28.11 -0.87
C LEU A 176 0.93 27.68 0.08
N GLY A 177 1.28 27.20 1.28
CA GLY A 177 0.31 26.72 2.27
C GLY A 177 -0.56 27.85 2.81
N GLN A 178 0.03 28.97 3.20
CA GLN A 178 -0.72 30.06 3.85
C GLN A 178 -1.61 30.86 2.88
N VAL A 179 -1.20 31.00 1.60
CA VAL A 179 -1.95 31.78 0.61
C VAL A 179 -3.02 30.93 -0.07
N TYR A 180 -2.69 29.71 -0.49
CA TYR A 180 -3.59 28.90 -1.33
C TYR A 180 -4.36 27.83 -0.55
N TYR A 181 -3.96 27.54 0.69
CA TYR A 181 -4.67 26.64 1.61
C TYR A 181 -5.04 27.34 2.92
N PRO A 182 -5.70 28.53 2.87
CA PRO A 182 -6.07 29.23 4.09
C PRO A 182 -7.04 28.39 4.94
N GLU A 183 -6.99 28.59 6.25
CA GLU A 183 -7.84 27.88 7.22
C GLU A 183 -7.73 26.34 7.23
N SER A 184 -6.68 25.74 6.66
CA SER A 184 -6.46 24.28 6.71
C SER A 184 -5.69 23.77 7.93
N LEU A 185 -5.05 24.63 8.71
CA LEU A 185 -4.28 24.21 9.89
C LEU A 185 -5.16 24.18 11.14
N PHE A 186 -5.22 23.03 11.82
CA PHE A 186 -5.86 22.89 13.13
C PHE A 186 -4.87 23.30 14.23
N ARG A 187 -3.72 22.63 14.29
CA ARG A 187 -2.64 22.84 15.27
C ARG A 187 -1.29 22.50 14.66
N MET A 188 -0.25 23.19 15.13
CA MET A 188 1.13 22.88 14.77
C MET A 188 2.00 22.68 16.02
N TYR A 189 2.77 21.60 16.03
CA TYR A 189 3.70 21.26 17.11
C TYR A 189 5.14 21.41 16.61
N LEU A 190 5.90 22.29 17.25
CA LEU A 190 7.35 22.39 17.04
C LEU A 190 8.03 21.61 18.17
N VAL A 191 8.59 20.45 17.84
CA VAL A 191 9.11 19.49 18.82
C VAL A 191 10.63 19.48 18.82
N ASN A 192 11.25 19.13 19.95
CA ASN A 192 12.70 19.12 20.14
C ASN A 192 13.36 20.48 19.84
N ALA A 193 12.69 21.59 20.15
CA ALA A 193 13.18 22.94 19.86
C ALA A 193 14.47 23.25 20.64
N PRO A 194 15.65 23.37 19.98
CA PRO A 194 16.89 23.65 20.67
C PRO A 194 17.01 25.12 21.09
N PHE A 195 18.01 25.47 21.90
CA PHE A 195 18.19 26.86 22.35
C PHE A 195 18.30 27.86 21.18
N VAL A 196 18.98 27.48 20.10
CA VAL A 196 19.10 28.30 18.87
C VAL A 196 17.74 28.68 18.26
N PHE A 197 16.73 27.81 18.39
CA PHE A 197 15.40 28.06 17.85
C PHE A 197 14.81 29.39 18.37
N TRP A 198 14.98 29.71 19.65
CA TRP A 198 14.39 30.92 20.24
C TRP A 198 14.93 32.21 19.63
N GLY A 199 16.20 32.24 19.22
CA GLY A 199 16.78 33.36 18.48
C GLY A 199 16.18 33.48 17.08
N THR A 200 15.97 32.35 16.40
CA THR A 200 15.43 32.29 15.05
C THR A 200 13.93 32.52 14.98
N TRP A 201 13.18 32.12 16.00
CA TRP A 201 11.73 32.24 16.07
C TRP A 201 11.27 33.69 15.96
N LYS A 202 12.03 34.64 16.52
CA LYS A 202 11.75 36.08 16.38
C LYS A 202 11.77 36.54 14.92
N VAL A 203 12.60 35.90 14.09
CA VAL A 203 12.69 36.18 12.65
C VAL A 203 11.63 35.40 11.88
N ILE A 204 11.51 34.09 12.12
CA ILE A 204 10.58 33.21 11.39
C ILE A 204 9.12 33.62 11.64
N SER A 205 8.77 33.98 12.88
CA SER A 205 7.41 34.36 13.25
C SER A 205 6.90 35.63 12.55
N SER A 206 7.76 36.48 11.98
CA SER A 206 7.29 37.63 11.18
C SER A 206 6.76 37.21 9.81
N PHE A 207 7.18 36.05 9.31
CA PHE A 207 6.72 35.49 8.03
C PHE A 207 5.47 34.62 8.15
N ILE A 208 5.08 34.25 9.38
CA ILE A 208 3.91 33.41 9.65
C ILE A 208 2.71 34.31 9.94
N ASP A 209 1.59 34.04 9.25
CA ASP A 209 0.32 34.72 9.49
C ASP A 209 -0.06 34.72 11.00
N PRO A 210 -0.57 35.83 11.56
CA PRO A 210 -0.94 35.93 12.97
C PRO A 210 -1.87 34.81 13.48
N GLU A 211 -2.83 34.33 12.68
CA GLU A 211 -3.75 33.26 13.07
C GLU A 211 -3.03 31.91 13.12
N THR A 212 -2.14 31.66 12.17
CA THR A 212 -1.28 30.46 12.18
C THR A 212 -0.37 30.46 13.40
N ARG A 213 0.21 31.61 13.77
CA ARG A 213 1.06 31.73 14.98
C ARG A 213 0.34 31.35 16.27
N GLN A 214 -0.96 31.61 16.37
CA GLN A 214 -1.74 31.24 17.56
C GLN A 214 -1.95 29.73 17.67
N LYS A 215 -1.83 28.99 16.57
CA LYS A 215 -1.99 27.53 16.50
C LYS A 215 -0.69 26.77 16.77
N ILE A 216 0.45 27.48 16.87
CA ILE A 216 1.79 26.90 17.07
C ILE A 216 2.07 26.69 18.55
N GLN A 217 2.47 25.47 18.90
CA GLN A 217 2.88 25.08 20.24
C GLN A 217 4.31 24.54 20.20
N ILE A 218 5.17 25.03 21.09
CA ILE A 218 6.62 24.75 21.06
C ILE A 218 7.02 23.90 22.27
N TYR A 219 7.74 22.81 22.02
CA TYR A 219 8.19 21.85 23.02
C TYR A 219 9.69 21.65 22.95
N LYS A 220 10.34 21.66 24.12
CA LYS A 220 11.80 21.46 24.22
C LYS A 220 12.23 20.02 23.93
N SER A 221 11.34 19.04 24.12
CA SER A 221 11.65 17.63 23.93
C SER A 221 10.41 16.83 23.54
N ALA A 222 10.63 15.69 22.87
CA ALA A 222 9.57 14.76 22.48
C ALA A 222 8.71 14.27 23.66
N PRO A 223 9.26 13.87 24.83
CA PRO A 223 8.43 13.46 25.97
C PRO A 223 7.50 14.56 26.48
N ALA A 224 7.96 15.83 26.50
CA ALA A 224 7.12 16.95 26.91
C ALA A 224 5.98 17.20 25.91
N PHE A 225 6.27 17.02 24.62
CA PHE A 225 5.26 17.06 23.55
C PHE A 225 4.22 15.94 23.72
N VAL A 226 4.64 14.67 23.89
CA VAL A 226 3.73 13.52 23.98
C VAL A 226 2.72 13.70 25.12
N VAL A 227 3.18 14.10 26.30
CA VAL A 227 2.31 14.34 27.46
C VAL A 227 1.22 15.36 27.14
N GLU A 228 1.57 16.44 26.45
CA GLU A 228 0.61 17.50 26.14
C GLU A 228 -0.29 17.14 24.95
N ALA A 229 0.25 16.46 23.93
CA ALA A 229 -0.52 15.92 22.82
C ALA A 229 -1.62 14.95 23.31
N GLN A 230 -1.30 14.07 24.26
CA GLN A 230 -2.27 13.14 24.86
C GLN A 230 -3.37 13.87 25.62
N LYS A 231 -3.05 14.88 26.43
CA LYS A 231 -4.07 15.72 27.09
C LYS A 231 -4.98 16.43 26.10
N GLN A 232 -4.44 16.74 24.92
CA GLN A 232 -5.14 17.38 23.83
C GLN A 232 -5.94 16.41 22.94
N GLY A 233 -5.98 15.12 23.29
CA GLY A 233 -6.80 14.10 22.65
C GLY A 233 -6.11 13.27 21.58
N LEU A 234 -4.78 13.35 21.45
CA LEU A 234 -4.02 12.53 20.51
C LEU A 234 -3.60 11.21 21.17
N ALA A 235 -4.08 10.08 20.65
CA ALA A 235 -3.67 8.76 21.13
C ALA A 235 -2.21 8.45 20.75
N LEU A 236 -1.53 7.62 21.54
CA LEU A 236 -0.14 7.20 21.22
C LEU A 236 -0.06 6.48 19.88
N ASP A 237 -1.08 5.69 19.54
CA ASP A 237 -1.18 4.98 18.25
C ASP A 237 -1.37 5.92 17.06
N ALA A 238 -1.71 7.19 17.27
CA ALA A 238 -1.76 8.20 16.23
C ALA A 238 -0.43 8.98 16.11
N LEU A 239 0.37 8.99 17.17
CA LEU A 239 1.59 9.79 17.25
C LEU A 239 2.80 9.08 16.63
N PRO A 240 3.76 9.83 16.03
CA PRO A 240 4.98 9.26 15.46
C PRO A 240 5.81 8.47 16.49
N SER A 241 6.22 7.26 16.11
CA SER A 241 7.12 6.42 16.93
C SER A 241 8.44 7.11 17.24
N LEU A 242 8.98 7.87 16.28
CA LEU A 242 10.18 8.69 16.43
C LEU A 242 10.08 9.75 17.54
N LEU A 243 8.87 10.16 17.92
CA LEU A 243 8.62 11.14 18.99
C LEU A 243 8.05 10.50 20.26
N GLY A 244 8.02 9.16 20.35
CA GLY A 244 7.51 8.44 21.52
C GLY A 244 6.04 8.01 21.44
N GLY A 245 5.43 8.04 20.26
CA GLY A 245 4.17 7.36 19.97
C GLY A 245 4.37 5.91 19.50
N ASN A 246 3.35 5.33 18.87
CA ASN A 246 3.38 3.96 18.34
C ASN A 246 3.18 3.89 16.82
N HIS A 247 2.82 4.99 16.15
CA HIS A 247 2.54 4.98 14.72
C HIS A 247 3.85 4.97 13.91
N PRO A 248 4.08 3.99 13.02
CA PRO A 248 5.34 3.89 12.25
C PRO A 248 5.50 5.01 11.22
N GLY A 249 4.38 5.58 10.78
CA GLY A 249 4.33 6.60 9.72
C GLY A 249 4.13 5.93 8.37
N ARG A 250 3.35 6.56 7.51
CA ARG A 250 3.17 6.17 6.10
C ARG A 250 3.89 7.21 5.24
N PRO A 251 5.00 6.88 4.57
CA PRO A 251 5.70 7.83 3.72
C PRO A 251 4.78 8.33 2.61
N VAL A 252 4.72 9.65 2.40
CA VAL A 252 3.83 10.24 1.38
C VAL A 252 4.19 9.77 -0.04
N ALA A 253 5.45 9.39 -0.25
CA ALA A 253 5.93 8.81 -1.51
C ALA A 253 5.23 7.48 -1.86
N ASP A 254 4.84 6.72 -0.84
CA ASP A 254 4.31 5.36 -0.94
C ASP A 254 2.77 5.34 -0.83
N LEU A 255 2.18 6.50 -0.51
CA LEU A 255 0.73 6.64 -0.51
C LEU A 255 0.26 6.75 -1.97
N ASP A 256 -0.49 5.75 -2.41
CA ASP A 256 -1.24 5.84 -3.66
C ASP A 256 -2.07 7.14 -3.64
N PRO A 257 -2.25 7.84 -4.78
CA PRO A 257 -3.16 8.97 -4.84
C PRO A 257 -4.50 8.51 -4.27
N PRO A 258 -5.08 9.25 -3.31
CA PRO A 258 -6.28 8.84 -2.61
C PRO A 258 -7.34 8.48 -3.64
N THR A 259 -7.57 7.18 -3.74
CA THR A 259 -8.79 6.63 -4.29
C THR A 259 -9.89 7.21 -3.42
N GLU A 260 -10.81 7.99 -4.00
CA GLU A 260 -12.07 8.28 -3.33
C GLU A 260 -12.58 6.95 -2.76
N SER A 261 -12.63 6.85 -1.42
CA SER A 261 -13.02 5.60 -0.78
C SER A 261 -14.39 5.19 -1.31
N VAL A 262 -14.49 4.01 -1.92
CA VAL A 262 -15.50 2.98 -1.67
C VAL A 262 -16.85 3.53 -1.17
N VAL A 263 -17.57 4.26 -2.02
CA VAL A 263 -19.02 4.10 -2.33
C VAL A 263 -19.27 4.75 -3.70
N SER A 264 -18.60 4.22 -4.71
CA SER A 264 -19.22 3.89 -6.01
C SER A 264 -18.31 2.80 -6.60
N ALA A 265 -18.43 1.57 -6.11
CA ALA A 265 -17.53 0.45 -6.44
C ALA A 265 -17.75 -0.08 -7.87
N VAL A 266 -18.17 0.79 -8.77
CA VAL A 266 -18.52 0.41 -10.11
C VAL A 266 -17.62 1.29 -11.04
N PRO A 267 -17.70 2.62 -11.13
CA PRO A 267 -17.05 3.35 -12.23
C PRO A 267 -15.51 3.24 -12.27
N ASP A 268 -14.85 3.14 -11.11
CA ASP A 268 -13.39 3.05 -10.99
C ASP A 268 -12.82 1.69 -11.42
N THR A 269 -13.56 0.60 -11.19
CA THR A 269 -13.19 -0.74 -11.66
C THR A 269 -13.27 -0.84 -13.18
N ALA A 270 -14.23 -0.15 -13.80
CA ALA A 270 -14.31 -0.04 -15.25
C ALA A 270 -13.14 0.76 -15.80
N ALA A 271 -12.84 1.91 -15.20
CA ALA A 271 -11.74 2.77 -15.65
C ALA A 271 -10.38 2.08 -15.49
N ASP A 272 -10.15 1.36 -14.38
CA ASP A 272 -8.96 0.54 -14.17
C ASP A 272 -8.89 -0.63 -15.15
N ALA A 273 -10.01 -1.30 -15.42
CA ALA A 273 -10.08 -2.38 -16.41
C ALA A 273 -9.80 -1.88 -17.84
N ILE A 274 -10.38 -0.75 -18.24
CA ILE A 274 -10.15 -0.10 -19.55
C ILE A 274 -8.68 0.26 -19.70
N LYS A 275 -8.07 0.87 -18.68
CA LYS A 275 -6.62 1.16 -18.67
C LYS A 275 -5.79 -0.13 -18.76
N GLY A 276 -6.22 -1.18 -18.06
CA GLY A 276 -5.60 -2.50 -18.13
C GLY A 276 -5.66 -3.11 -19.53
N LEU A 277 -6.80 -3.01 -20.22
CA LEU A 277 -6.93 -3.47 -21.60
C LEU A 277 -6.05 -2.65 -22.55
N GLN A 278 -6.01 -1.33 -22.40
CA GLN A 278 -5.09 -0.48 -23.17
C GLN A 278 -3.63 -0.87 -22.91
N ALA A 279 -3.28 -1.21 -21.67
CA ALA A 279 -1.94 -1.67 -21.32
C ALA A 279 -1.65 -3.09 -21.80
N LYS A 280 -2.66 -3.96 -22.00
CA LYS A 280 -2.49 -5.36 -22.42
C LYS A 280 -1.75 -5.49 -23.75
N GLU A 281 -1.87 -4.52 -24.65
CA GLU A 281 -1.13 -4.53 -25.93
C GLU A 281 0.40 -4.62 -25.71
N SER A 282 0.92 -4.00 -24.65
CA SER A 282 2.35 -4.08 -24.29
C SER A 282 2.76 -5.42 -23.65
N TYR A 283 1.78 -6.25 -23.27
CA TYR A 283 1.97 -7.57 -22.66
C TYR A 283 1.91 -8.69 -23.68
N VAL A 284 1.31 -8.43 -24.86
CA VAL A 284 1.18 -9.38 -25.94
C VAL A 284 2.45 -9.38 -26.80
N ASP A 285 3.07 -10.55 -26.95
CA ASP A 285 4.21 -10.72 -27.85
C ASP A 285 3.68 -10.97 -29.28
N HIS A 286 3.77 -9.96 -30.15
CA HIS A 286 3.17 -9.98 -31.49
C HIS A 286 3.92 -10.87 -32.52
N GLY A 287 4.56 -11.96 -32.06
CA GLY A 287 5.15 -12.96 -32.95
C GLY A 287 6.28 -12.45 -33.85
N ALA A 288 7.03 -11.43 -33.42
CA ALA A 288 8.24 -11.04 -34.15
C ALA A 288 9.28 -12.18 -34.11
N ALA A 289 10.09 -12.31 -35.17
CA ALA A 289 11.11 -13.36 -35.32
C ALA A 289 12.20 -13.41 -34.23
N SER A 290 12.18 -12.47 -33.27
CA SER A 290 13.03 -12.41 -32.07
C SER A 290 12.20 -12.24 -30.80
N SER A 291 11.10 -12.99 -30.69
CA SER A 291 10.21 -13.02 -29.52
C SER A 291 10.99 -13.42 -28.26
N ARG A 292 10.90 -12.62 -27.18
CA ARG A 292 11.52 -12.91 -25.87
C ARG A 292 11.01 -14.25 -25.31
N VAL A 293 9.75 -14.58 -25.58
CA VAL A 293 9.11 -15.83 -25.15
C VAL A 293 9.70 -17.04 -25.88
N SER A 294 9.97 -16.94 -27.19
CA SER A 294 10.59 -18.02 -27.96
C SER A 294 12.00 -18.37 -27.48
N SER A 295 12.83 -17.35 -27.22
CA SER A 295 14.16 -17.53 -26.64
C SER A 295 14.08 -18.16 -25.25
N TRP A 296 13.10 -17.74 -24.44
CA TRP A 296 12.90 -18.28 -23.10
C TRP A 296 12.41 -19.73 -23.13
N LYS A 297 11.45 -20.08 -24.01
CA LYS A 297 10.99 -21.46 -24.23
C LYS A 297 12.15 -22.37 -24.67
N ALA A 298 13.07 -21.86 -25.50
CA ALA A 298 14.28 -22.59 -25.87
C ALA A 298 15.21 -22.85 -24.65
N SER A 299 15.46 -21.83 -23.82
CA SER A 299 16.24 -22.00 -22.58
C SER A 299 15.58 -22.96 -21.59
N LEU A 300 14.25 -23.02 -21.54
CA LEU A 300 13.55 -24.01 -20.73
C LEU A 300 13.72 -25.43 -21.26
N ALA A 301 13.68 -25.63 -22.58
CA ALA A 301 13.93 -26.96 -23.16
C ALA A 301 15.33 -27.46 -22.79
N GLU A 302 16.35 -26.60 -22.91
CA GLU A 302 17.72 -26.92 -22.46
C GLU A 302 17.78 -27.25 -20.96
N ALA A 303 17.02 -26.52 -20.13
CA ALA A 303 16.95 -26.80 -18.70
C ALA A 303 16.23 -28.13 -18.40
N VAL A 304 15.19 -28.49 -19.14
CA VAL A 304 14.53 -29.80 -19.02
C VAL A 304 15.51 -30.91 -19.34
N ASP A 305 16.17 -30.86 -20.49
CA ASP A 305 17.18 -31.86 -20.90
C ASP A 305 18.26 -32.01 -19.82
N HIS A 306 18.78 -30.88 -19.30
CA HIS A 306 19.78 -30.89 -18.23
C HIS A 306 19.30 -31.62 -16.96
N TRP A 307 18.05 -31.39 -16.54
CA TRP A 307 17.52 -32.01 -15.33
C TRP A 307 17.06 -33.45 -15.53
N GLU A 308 16.70 -33.86 -16.75
CA GLU A 308 16.49 -35.27 -17.11
C GLU A 308 17.79 -36.05 -16.93
N ASP A 309 18.88 -35.57 -17.54
CA ASP A 309 20.23 -36.15 -17.39
C ASP A 309 20.67 -36.21 -15.92
N ALA A 310 20.38 -35.16 -15.14
CA ALA A 310 20.74 -35.09 -13.73
C ALA A 310 19.94 -36.09 -12.86
N VAL A 311 18.67 -36.36 -13.20
CA VAL A 311 17.87 -37.39 -12.52
C VAL A 311 18.44 -38.78 -12.81
N GLU A 312 18.69 -39.10 -14.09
CA GLU A 312 19.25 -40.38 -14.50
C GLU A 312 20.60 -40.64 -13.80
N ALA A 313 21.51 -39.65 -13.84
CA ALA A 313 22.81 -39.77 -13.20
C ALA A 313 22.73 -39.94 -11.67
N ALA A 314 21.74 -39.32 -11.01
CA ALA A 314 21.55 -39.46 -9.57
C ALA A 314 20.94 -40.82 -9.19
N GLU A 315 19.99 -41.33 -9.98
CA GLU A 315 19.38 -42.66 -9.80
C GLU A 315 20.43 -43.76 -10.00
N ASP A 316 21.26 -43.67 -11.04
CA ASP A 316 22.35 -44.61 -11.29
C ASP A 316 23.32 -44.74 -10.10
N GLN A 317 23.65 -43.61 -9.45
CA GLN A 317 24.51 -43.61 -8.27
C GLN A 317 23.86 -44.31 -7.06
N LEU A 318 22.55 -44.08 -6.86
CA LEU A 318 21.79 -44.69 -5.77
C LEU A 318 21.58 -46.18 -6.01
N ASP A 319 21.30 -46.58 -7.24
CA ASP A 319 21.13 -47.96 -7.66
C ASP A 319 22.43 -48.74 -7.57
N ALA A 320 23.57 -48.15 -7.98
CA ALA A 320 24.88 -48.77 -7.80
C ALA A 320 25.20 -49.05 -6.32
N LEU A 321 24.85 -48.13 -5.43
CA LEU A 321 25.02 -48.32 -3.98
C LEU A 321 24.11 -49.43 -3.45
N THR A 322 22.84 -49.45 -3.87
CA THR A 322 21.84 -50.42 -3.41
C THR A 322 22.15 -51.82 -3.93
N HIS A 323 22.48 -51.93 -5.23
CA HIS A 323 22.87 -53.18 -5.89
C HIS A 323 24.10 -53.84 -5.26
N ARG A 324 25.05 -53.06 -4.74
CA ARG A 324 26.23 -53.59 -4.02
C ARG A 324 25.85 -54.45 -2.81
N PHE A 325 24.77 -54.10 -2.11
CA PHE A 325 24.30 -54.84 -0.94
C PHE A 325 23.33 -55.96 -1.34
N ASP A 326 22.48 -55.72 -2.35
CA ASP A 326 21.57 -56.75 -2.86
C ASP A 326 22.31 -57.94 -3.50
N SER A 327 23.39 -57.66 -4.23
CA SER A 327 24.21 -58.68 -4.90
C SER A 327 25.13 -59.46 -3.94
N ASN A 328 25.33 -58.97 -2.70
CA ASN A 328 26.13 -59.65 -1.70
C ASN A 328 25.51 -59.55 -0.29
N PRO A 329 24.60 -60.48 0.05
CA PRO A 329 23.88 -60.49 1.32
C PRO A 329 24.77 -60.66 2.57
N SER A 330 26.05 -60.98 2.40
CA SER A 330 27.01 -61.07 3.50
C SER A 330 27.59 -59.73 3.94
N LEU A 331 27.40 -58.66 3.15
CA LEU A 331 27.79 -57.30 3.49
C LEU A 331 26.73 -56.61 4.34
N THR A 332 27.12 -56.07 5.49
CA THR A 332 26.25 -55.24 6.33
C THR A 332 26.56 -53.76 6.07
N PRO A 333 25.56 -52.91 5.78
CA PRO A 333 25.79 -51.48 5.56
C PRO A 333 26.40 -50.79 6.78
N THR A 334 27.43 -49.97 6.59
CA THR A 334 28.06 -49.18 7.66
C THR A 334 27.34 -47.84 7.87
N ASP A 335 27.62 -47.13 8.97
CA ASP A 335 27.10 -45.77 9.17
C ASP A 335 27.47 -44.80 8.05
N GLN A 336 28.63 -45.01 7.41
CA GLN A 336 29.06 -44.21 6.27
C GLN A 336 28.21 -44.52 5.03
N ASP A 337 27.89 -45.80 4.77
CA ASP A 337 27.01 -46.19 3.66
C ASP A 337 25.59 -45.64 3.87
N HIS A 338 25.07 -45.66 5.10
CA HIS A 338 23.77 -45.06 5.42
C HIS A 338 23.76 -43.55 5.17
N ARG A 339 24.82 -42.82 5.55
CA ARG A 339 24.94 -41.39 5.26
C ARG A 339 25.02 -41.12 3.75
N LEU A 340 25.78 -41.93 3.02
CA LEU A 340 25.88 -41.83 1.58
C LEU A 340 24.54 -42.10 0.89
N TYR A 341 23.81 -43.12 1.32
CA TYR A 341 22.45 -43.40 0.84
C TYR A 341 21.53 -42.20 1.04
N GLN A 342 21.50 -41.61 2.24
CA GLN A 342 20.67 -40.43 2.52
C GLN A 342 21.06 -39.23 1.65
N GLN A 343 22.35 -39.03 1.39
CA GLN A 343 22.83 -37.97 0.50
C GLN A 343 22.39 -38.20 -0.95
N LEU A 344 22.62 -39.40 -1.49
CA LEU A 344 22.25 -39.76 -2.86
C LEU A 344 20.74 -39.72 -3.08
N HIS A 345 19.97 -40.27 -2.14
CA HIS A 345 18.51 -40.16 -2.13
C HIS A 345 18.06 -38.70 -2.11
N GLY A 346 18.71 -37.83 -1.32
CA GLY A 346 18.45 -36.39 -1.32
C GLY A 346 18.75 -35.72 -2.67
N HIS A 347 19.81 -36.13 -3.36
CA HIS A 347 20.14 -35.64 -4.71
C HIS A 347 19.08 -36.06 -5.74
N VAL A 348 18.64 -37.33 -5.72
CA VAL A 348 17.57 -37.83 -6.59
C VAL A 348 16.29 -37.01 -6.40
N GLU A 349 15.86 -36.81 -5.15
CA GLU A 349 14.67 -36.03 -4.84
C GLU A 349 14.79 -34.56 -5.29
N HIS A 350 15.98 -33.96 -5.15
CA HIS A 350 16.23 -32.60 -5.63
C HIS A 350 16.15 -32.51 -7.15
N ALA A 351 16.85 -33.39 -7.87
CA ALA A 351 16.86 -33.41 -9.32
C ALA A 351 15.45 -33.65 -9.88
N LYS A 352 14.69 -34.59 -9.31
CA LYS A 352 13.28 -34.84 -9.67
C LYS A 352 12.40 -33.61 -9.44
N SER A 353 12.61 -32.90 -8.33
CA SER A 353 11.89 -31.68 -8.01
C SER A 353 12.18 -30.56 -9.03
N GLN A 354 13.44 -30.35 -9.39
CA GLN A 354 13.81 -29.36 -10.40
C GLN A 354 13.28 -29.75 -11.79
N LEU A 355 13.45 -30.99 -12.21
CA LEU A 355 12.90 -31.51 -13.46
C LEU A 355 11.39 -31.27 -13.53
N HIS A 356 10.66 -31.56 -12.45
CA HIS A 356 9.23 -31.32 -12.37
C HIS A 356 8.88 -29.84 -12.58
N VAL A 357 9.61 -28.92 -11.95
CA VAL A 357 9.41 -27.48 -12.11
C VAL A 357 9.64 -27.08 -13.58
N TYR A 358 10.80 -27.38 -14.15
CA TYR A 358 11.13 -26.96 -15.52
C TYR A 358 10.19 -27.57 -16.57
N THR A 359 9.82 -28.84 -16.42
CA THR A 359 8.86 -29.51 -17.32
C THR A 359 7.47 -28.87 -17.25
N THR A 360 7.03 -28.52 -16.04
CA THR A 360 5.73 -27.87 -15.83
C THR A 360 5.72 -26.44 -16.39
N LEU A 361 6.82 -25.70 -16.27
CA LEU A 361 6.95 -24.38 -16.92
C LEU A 361 7.05 -24.49 -18.44
N ALA A 362 7.80 -25.46 -18.98
CA ALA A 362 7.99 -25.63 -20.42
C ALA A 362 6.69 -25.96 -21.15
N THR A 363 5.76 -26.63 -20.48
CA THR A 363 4.44 -27.00 -21.00
C THR A 363 3.34 -26.00 -20.63
N ALA A 364 3.66 -24.94 -19.88
CA ALA A 364 2.68 -23.95 -19.46
C ALA A 364 2.22 -23.09 -20.66
N SER A 365 0.91 -22.86 -20.74
CA SER A 365 0.34 -21.80 -21.58
C SER A 365 0.46 -20.47 -20.84
N PHE A 366 0.86 -19.42 -21.54
CA PHE A 366 0.90 -18.06 -21.01
C PHE A 366 -0.28 -17.21 -21.50
N GLY A 367 -1.42 -17.84 -21.77
CA GLY A 367 -2.54 -17.23 -22.47
C GLY A 367 -2.56 -17.61 -23.94
N ALA A 368 -3.55 -17.08 -24.67
CA ALA A 368 -3.73 -17.37 -26.09
C ALA A 368 -2.65 -16.68 -26.94
N ASP A 369 -2.21 -15.51 -26.50
CA ASP A 369 -1.24 -14.66 -27.19
C ASP A 369 0.04 -14.47 -26.34
N ASP A 370 0.32 -15.45 -25.46
CA ASP A 370 1.42 -15.42 -24.48
C ASP A 370 1.41 -14.17 -23.56
N GLU A 371 0.25 -13.52 -23.36
CA GLU A 371 0.12 -12.26 -22.63
C GLU A 371 0.57 -12.29 -21.15
N PHE A 372 0.55 -13.47 -20.52
CA PHE A 372 1.02 -13.67 -19.15
C PHE A 372 2.53 -13.94 -19.06
N ALA A 373 3.23 -14.13 -20.18
CA ALA A 373 4.66 -14.47 -20.18
C ALA A 373 5.52 -13.32 -19.64
N THR A 374 5.06 -12.08 -19.74
CA THR A 374 5.72 -10.90 -19.17
C THR A 374 5.80 -10.92 -17.64
N LEU A 375 5.00 -11.76 -16.97
CA LEU A 375 5.04 -11.92 -15.52
C LEU A 375 6.20 -12.80 -15.04
N LEU A 376 6.83 -13.57 -15.95
CA LEU A 376 7.92 -14.47 -15.61
C LEU A 376 9.14 -13.71 -15.09
N GLY A 377 9.75 -14.23 -14.02
CA GLY A 377 10.92 -13.63 -13.39
C GLY A 377 10.62 -12.43 -12.49
N HIS A 378 9.34 -12.09 -12.30
CA HIS A 378 8.89 -11.09 -11.36
C HIS A 378 8.22 -11.76 -10.16
N CYS A 379 8.35 -11.16 -8.98
CA CYS A 379 7.67 -11.59 -7.77
C CYS A 379 7.02 -10.37 -7.12
N PHE A 380 5.85 -10.59 -6.52
CA PHE A 380 5.01 -9.56 -5.93
C PHE A 380 4.77 -9.91 -4.48
N ASP A 381 5.01 -8.96 -3.58
CA ASP A 381 4.75 -9.10 -2.16
C ASP A 381 3.44 -8.43 -1.75
N PHE A 382 2.88 -8.93 -0.65
CA PHE A 382 1.67 -8.39 -0.04
C PHE A 382 1.74 -8.59 1.47
N GLU A 383 1.68 -7.48 2.21
CA GLU A 383 1.66 -7.52 3.66
C GLU A 383 0.24 -7.84 4.14
N VAL A 384 0.11 -8.93 4.91
CA VAL A 384 -1.13 -9.37 5.53
C VAL A 384 -1.10 -9.04 7.01
N ASN A 385 -2.04 -8.23 7.46
CA ASN A 385 -2.32 -8.02 8.88
C ASN A 385 -3.36 -9.04 9.36
N GLU A 386 -2.94 -10.00 10.19
CA GLU A 386 -3.80 -11.10 10.64
C GLU A 386 -5.04 -10.63 11.42
N LYS A 387 -4.93 -9.52 12.16
CA LYS A 387 -6.04 -9.01 12.97
C LYS A 387 -7.12 -8.36 12.09
N GLU A 388 -6.71 -7.70 11.02
CA GLU A 388 -7.61 -7.21 9.99
C GLU A 388 -8.24 -8.38 9.25
N LEU A 389 -7.44 -9.40 8.90
CA LEU A 389 -7.88 -10.59 8.14
C LEU A 389 -8.88 -11.49 8.88
N LYS A 390 -8.60 -11.84 10.14
CA LYS A 390 -9.31 -12.91 10.87
C LYS A 390 -10.28 -12.39 11.93
N GLY A 391 -10.23 -11.10 12.24
CA GLY A 391 -10.92 -10.50 13.37
C GLY A 391 -10.32 -10.95 14.70
N GLY A 392 -9.91 -10.00 15.55
CA GLY A 392 -9.26 -10.28 16.82
C GLY A 392 -9.82 -9.45 17.97
N THR A 393 -9.76 -10.00 19.19
CA THR A 393 -10.06 -9.24 20.41
C THR A 393 -8.95 -8.22 20.72
N SER A 394 -9.21 -7.26 21.60
CA SER A 394 -8.24 -6.21 22.00
C SER A 394 -6.90 -6.74 22.51
N ASN A 395 -6.85 -7.98 22.99
CA ASN A 395 -5.71 -8.57 23.68
C ASN A 395 -4.82 -9.45 22.76
N THR A 396 -5.12 -9.49 21.46
CA THR A 396 -4.33 -10.25 20.48
C THR A 396 -3.38 -9.30 19.75
N ILE A 397 -2.06 -9.52 19.87
CA ILE A 397 -1.08 -8.81 19.05
C ILE A 397 -1.19 -9.34 17.63
N ALA A 398 -1.52 -8.46 16.68
CA ALA A 398 -1.66 -8.83 15.27
C ALA A 398 -0.34 -9.40 14.75
N ARG A 399 -0.40 -10.55 14.08
CA ARG A 399 0.76 -11.10 13.38
C ARG A 399 0.77 -10.54 11.96
N THR A 400 1.93 -10.08 11.51
CA THR A 400 2.12 -9.62 10.15
C THR A 400 2.85 -10.69 9.36
N TYR A 401 2.28 -11.05 8.20
CA TYR A 401 2.88 -12.01 7.27
C TYR A 401 3.12 -11.32 5.94
N VAL A 402 4.22 -11.65 5.26
CA VAL A 402 4.45 -11.20 3.88
C VAL A 402 4.22 -12.39 2.96
N MET A 403 3.18 -12.29 2.14
CA MET A 403 2.89 -13.23 1.07
C MET A 403 3.67 -12.83 -0.17
N VAL A 404 4.42 -13.75 -0.76
CA VAL A 404 5.17 -13.50 -1.99
C VAL A 404 4.66 -14.44 -3.07
N TYR A 405 4.15 -13.85 -4.14
CA TYR A 405 3.66 -14.54 -5.33
C TYR A 405 4.65 -14.36 -6.48
N CYS A 406 5.22 -15.46 -6.96
CA CYS A 406 6.03 -15.51 -8.16
C CYS A 406 5.25 -16.29 -9.24
N PRO A 407 4.63 -15.59 -10.22
CA PRO A 407 3.86 -16.20 -11.30
C PRO A 407 4.61 -17.36 -11.98
N PHE A 408 3.91 -18.47 -12.20
CA PHE A 408 4.43 -19.73 -12.75
C PHE A 408 5.57 -20.40 -11.97
N VAL A 409 5.92 -19.92 -10.77
CA VAL A 409 6.97 -20.50 -9.94
C VAL A 409 6.41 -21.01 -8.62
N ASN A 410 6.07 -20.10 -7.69
CA ASN A 410 5.61 -20.47 -6.36
C ASN A 410 4.82 -19.36 -5.64
N VAL A 411 4.20 -19.74 -4.53
CA VAL A 411 3.68 -18.82 -3.52
C VAL A 411 4.32 -19.16 -2.19
N THR A 412 4.85 -18.16 -1.50
CA THR A 412 5.48 -18.33 -0.19
C THR A 412 4.92 -17.35 0.83
N GLN A 413 5.06 -17.70 2.11
CA GLN A 413 4.74 -16.85 3.24
C GLN A 413 5.98 -16.69 4.12
N THR A 414 6.31 -15.46 4.48
CA THR A 414 7.37 -15.16 5.45
C THR A 414 6.83 -14.38 6.62
N GLU A 415 7.53 -14.47 7.75
CA GLU A 415 7.14 -13.79 8.98
C GLU A 415 8.32 -13.00 9.56
N PRO A 416 8.69 -11.88 8.93
CA PRO A 416 9.89 -11.13 9.30
C PRO A 416 9.89 -10.63 10.76
N GLY A 417 8.71 -10.49 11.38
CA GLY A 417 8.54 -10.06 12.78
C GLY A 417 8.24 -11.17 13.79
N TYR A 418 8.38 -12.46 13.45
CA TYR A 418 7.88 -13.56 14.30
C TYR A 418 8.48 -13.57 15.71
N HIS A 419 9.78 -13.29 15.85
CA HIS A 419 10.45 -13.27 17.16
C HIS A 419 9.85 -12.21 18.09
N ALA A 420 9.79 -10.98 17.57
CA ALA A 420 9.27 -9.83 18.28
C ALA A 420 7.79 -10.04 18.63
N TRP A 421 7.00 -10.56 17.68
CA TRP A 421 5.62 -10.94 17.92
C TRP A 421 5.49 -12.00 19.03
N ARG A 422 6.31 -13.06 19.02
CA ARG A 422 6.28 -14.14 20.02
C ARG A 422 6.61 -13.61 21.43
N LEU A 423 7.60 -12.73 21.54
CA LEU A 423 7.96 -12.08 22.80
C LEU A 423 6.83 -11.17 23.28
N ALA A 424 6.27 -10.34 22.40
CA ALA A 424 5.14 -9.46 22.71
C ALA A 424 3.88 -10.25 23.12
N GLN A 425 3.59 -11.36 22.44
CA GLN A 425 2.46 -12.24 22.76
C GLN A 425 2.64 -12.94 24.11
N LYS A 426 3.84 -13.45 24.41
CA LYS A 426 4.15 -14.00 25.74
C LYS A 426 4.05 -12.93 26.82
N GLN A 427 4.55 -11.73 26.55
CA GLN A 427 4.49 -10.60 27.48
C GLN A 427 3.03 -10.21 27.77
N ALA A 428 2.18 -10.16 26.74
CA ALA A 428 0.75 -9.93 26.88
C ALA A 428 0.03 -11.01 27.70
N GLN A 429 0.47 -12.28 27.62
CA GLN A 429 -0.11 -13.39 28.38
C GLN A 429 0.29 -13.40 29.87
N VAL A 430 1.52 -13.02 30.21
CA VAL A 430 2.01 -13.00 31.61
C VAL A 430 1.71 -11.67 32.33
N GLY A 431 1.36 -10.62 31.59
CA GLY A 431 1.05 -9.28 32.10
C GLY A 431 2.26 -8.53 32.66
N ASP A 432 2.05 -7.29 33.10
CA ASP A 432 3.14 -6.36 33.46
C ASP A 432 3.92 -6.73 34.74
N LYS A 433 3.44 -7.73 35.49
CA LYS A 433 4.10 -8.19 36.73
C LYS A 433 5.34 -9.04 36.48
N TYR A 434 5.51 -9.58 35.27
CA TYR A 434 6.61 -10.47 34.92
C TYR A 434 7.23 -10.01 33.60
N THR A 435 8.56 -9.99 33.52
CA THR A 435 9.28 -9.67 32.27
C THR A 435 9.67 -10.95 31.56
N VAL A 436 9.24 -11.11 30.31
CA VAL A 436 9.71 -12.20 29.45
C VAL A 436 11.16 -11.92 29.05
N GLN A 437 12.09 -12.78 29.44
CA GLN A 437 13.49 -12.68 29.02
C GLN A 437 13.65 -13.19 27.59
N ASP A 438 14.38 -12.44 26.78
CA ASP A 438 14.85 -12.85 25.45
C ASP A 438 16.09 -13.73 25.61
N ASP A 439 16.02 -14.97 25.14
CA ASP A 439 17.07 -15.97 25.24
C ASP A 439 18.21 -15.79 24.22
N ALA A 440 18.15 -14.79 23.33
CA ALA A 440 19.19 -14.25 22.43
C ALA A 440 19.98 -15.26 21.55
N LYS A 441 19.72 -16.57 21.69
CA LYS A 441 20.44 -17.68 21.01
C LYS A 441 19.78 -18.12 19.71
N VAL A 442 18.64 -17.55 19.32
CA VAL A 442 17.90 -17.94 18.11
C VAL A 442 17.79 -16.74 17.19
N PRO A 443 18.70 -16.57 16.20
CA PRO A 443 18.47 -15.66 15.09
C PRO A 443 17.21 -16.11 14.33
N ASP A 444 16.14 -15.32 14.37
CA ASP A 444 14.82 -15.71 13.83
C ASP A 444 14.65 -15.23 12.38
N ILE A 445 15.54 -15.67 11.49
CA ILE A 445 15.20 -15.65 10.07
C ILE A 445 14.30 -16.86 9.85
N GLN A 446 12.99 -16.66 10.00
CA GLN A 446 12.01 -17.66 9.61
C GLN A 446 12.21 -17.96 8.12
N ARG A 447 12.58 -19.20 7.78
CA ARG A 447 12.63 -19.64 6.38
C ARG A 447 11.24 -19.43 5.75
N PRO A 448 11.15 -19.01 4.47
CA PRO A 448 9.86 -18.93 3.80
C PRO A 448 9.11 -20.25 3.85
N ILE A 449 7.85 -20.19 4.26
CA ILE A 449 6.93 -21.34 4.19
C ILE A 449 6.43 -21.41 2.75
N LEU A 450 6.72 -22.52 2.07
CA LEU A 450 6.19 -22.76 0.75
C LEU A 450 4.69 -23.09 0.85
N LEU A 451 3.84 -22.25 0.27
CA LEU A 451 2.39 -22.46 0.23
C LEU A 451 1.95 -23.27 -0.98
N GLY A 452 2.70 -23.19 -2.09
CA GLY A 452 2.49 -24.02 -3.26
C GLY A 452 3.47 -23.71 -4.39
N LEU A 453 3.71 -24.70 -5.23
CA LEU A 453 4.45 -24.60 -6.50
C LEU A 453 3.45 -24.54 -7.65
N TRP A 454 3.79 -23.84 -8.72
CA TRP A 454 2.97 -23.79 -9.93
C TRP A 454 2.64 -25.21 -10.42
N ARG A 455 1.37 -25.43 -10.77
CA ARG A 455 0.90 -26.72 -11.29
C ARG A 455 0.29 -26.57 -12.67
N THR A 456 -0.77 -25.79 -12.76
CA THR A 456 -1.57 -25.71 -13.97
C THR A 456 -2.56 -24.56 -13.87
N TRP A 457 -3.16 -24.22 -15.01
CA TRP A 457 -4.40 -23.46 -15.03
C TRP A 457 -5.56 -24.36 -14.62
N LEU A 458 -6.41 -23.91 -13.70
CA LEU A 458 -7.63 -24.63 -13.38
C LEU A 458 -8.57 -24.58 -14.59
N PRO A 459 -9.20 -25.72 -14.96
CA PRO A 459 -10.18 -25.72 -16.03
C PRO A 459 -11.35 -24.83 -15.63
N GLN A 460 -11.81 -23.97 -16.56
CA GLN A 460 -13.05 -23.24 -16.39
C GLN A 460 -14.23 -24.16 -16.75
N PRO A 461 -15.10 -24.54 -15.80
CA PRO A 461 -16.22 -25.41 -16.10
C PRO A 461 -17.25 -24.65 -16.98
N LYS A 462 -17.62 -25.26 -18.11
CA LYS A 462 -18.48 -24.64 -19.14
C LYS A 462 -19.93 -24.41 -18.70
N ASP A 463 -20.41 -25.17 -17.71
CA ASP A 463 -21.83 -25.23 -17.31
C ASP A 463 -22.09 -24.73 -15.88
N ASP A 464 -21.10 -24.10 -15.25
CA ASP A 464 -21.13 -23.78 -13.82
C ASP A 464 -21.59 -22.33 -13.60
N ASN A 465 -22.78 -22.14 -13.06
CA ASN A 465 -23.39 -20.82 -12.79
C ASN A 465 -22.93 -20.20 -11.46
N VAL A 466 -21.66 -20.38 -11.08
CA VAL A 466 -21.10 -19.78 -9.84
C VAL A 466 -20.65 -18.34 -10.13
N ALA A 467 -21.04 -17.42 -9.25
CA ALA A 467 -20.89 -15.97 -9.41
C ALA A 467 -19.43 -15.52 -9.41
N ILE A 468 -19.16 -14.46 -10.16
CA ILE A 468 -17.93 -13.68 -10.04
C ILE A 468 -18.23 -12.52 -9.10
N LEU A 469 -17.36 -12.36 -8.12
CA LEU A 469 -17.30 -11.19 -7.26
C LEU A 469 -17.08 -9.94 -8.14
N PHE A 470 -18.05 -9.01 -8.19
CA PHE A 470 -17.67 -7.60 -8.07
C PHE A 470 -16.72 -7.50 -6.87
N PRO A 471 -15.70 -6.63 -6.84
CA PRO A 471 -14.97 -6.43 -5.60
C PRO A 471 -15.98 -5.91 -4.57
N ALA A 472 -16.54 -6.83 -3.80
CA ALA A 472 -17.21 -6.52 -2.58
C ALA A 472 -16.15 -5.76 -1.77
N PRO A 473 -16.51 -4.63 -1.14
CA PRO A 473 -15.68 -4.08 -0.09
C PRO A 473 -15.41 -5.24 0.87
N LEU A 474 -14.15 -5.71 0.89
CA LEU A 474 -13.69 -6.60 1.95
C LEU A 474 -14.07 -5.90 3.26
N TYR A 475 -14.86 -6.59 4.09
CA TYR A 475 -15.48 -6.16 5.35
C TYR A 475 -16.81 -5.39 5.28
N VAL A 476 -17.88 -6.08 4.90
CA VAL A 476 -19.17 -5.92 5.61
C VAL A 476 -19.49 -7.22 6.33
N GLN A 477 -19.30 -7.22 7.65
CA GLN A 477 -19.80 -8.28 8.52
C GLN A 477 -21.34 -8.29 8.40
N GLY A 478 -21.93 -9.34 7.83
CA GLY A 478 -23.38 -9.54 7.81
C GLY A 478 -24.10 -9.52 6.46
N VAL A 479 -23.41 -9.59 5.31
CA VAL A 479 -24.07 -9.83 4.01
C VAL A 479 -24.28 -11.34 3.81
N PRO A 480 -25.52 -11.85 3.70
CA PRO A 480 -25.77 -13.27 3.42
C PRO A 480 -25.28 -13.66 2.03
N HIS A 481 -24.68 -14.86 1.93
CA HIS A 481 -24.07 -15.45 0.73
C HIS A 481 -25.04 -15.65 -0.46
N GLU A 482 -26.34 -15.41 -0.28
CA GLU A 482 -27.40 -15.74 -1.26
C GLU A 482 -27.71 -14.62 -2.27
N ALA A 483 -27.05 -13.45 -2.19
CA ALA A 483 -27.25 -12.32 -3.12
C ALA A 483 -26.26 -12.31 -4.31
N GLU A 484 -25.78 -13.48 -4.72
CA GLU A 484 -24.87 -13.69 -5.85
C GLU A 484 -25.56 -13.48 -7.20
N THR A 485 -25.15 -12.45 -7.96
CA THR A 485 -25.64 -12.21 -9.33
C THR A 485 -24.96 -13.14 -10.32
N ARG A 486 -25.72 -13.65 -11.30
CA ARG A 486 -25.29 -14.67 -12.27
C ARG A 486 -24.52 -14.03 -13.43
N VAL A 487 -23.33 -14.57 -13.75
CA VAL A 487 -22.47 -14.15 -14.87
C VAL A 487 -22.10 -15.40 -15.70
N THR A 488 -21.92 -15.27 -17.02
CA THR A 488 -21.54 -16.37 -17.92
C THR A 488 -20.07 -16.80 -17.75
N SER A 489 -19.75 -18.06 -18.08
CA SER A 489 -18.45 -18.71 -17.76
C SER A 489 -17.23 -18.05 -18.41
N ASP A 490 -17.41 -17.46 -19.60
CA ASP A 490 -16.41 -16.75 -20.41
C ASP A 490 -15.90 -15.46 -19.78
N MET A 491 -16.57 -14.98 -18.74
CA MET A 491 -16.19 -13.75 -18.03
C MET A 491 -15.36 -14.00 -16.77
N ARG A 492 -15.09 -15.28 -16.41
CA ARG A 492 -14.33 -15.62 -15.21
C ARG A 492 -12.85 -15.25 -15.34
N PRO A 493 -12.26 -14.63 -14.30
CA PRO A 493 -10.81 -14.58 -14.13
C PRO A 493 -10.21 -15.98 -14.37
N PRO A 494 -9.15 -16.13 -15.19
CA PRO A 494 -8.44 -17.39 -15.27
C PRO A 494 -7.76 -17.67 -13.92
N HIS A 495 -7.79 -18.92 -13.48
CA HIS A 495 -7.27 -19.31 -12.17
C HIS A 495 -6.02 -20.17 -12.32
N GLN A 496 -4.98 -19.82 -11.57
CA GLN A 496 -3.77 -20.62 -11.44
C GLN A 496 -3.84 -21.48 -10.19
N LEU A 497 -3.46 -22.76 -10.33
CA LEU A 497 -3.31 -23.67 -9.21
C LEU A 497 -1.84 -23.77 -8.80
N TYR A 498 -1.59 -23.50 -7.52
CA TYR A 498 -0.33 -23.77 -6.86
C TYR A 498 -0.51 -24.87 -5.81
N GLY A 499 0.13 -26.01 -6.02
CA GLY A 499 -0.04 -27.21 -5.19
C GLY A 499 1.27 -27.68 -4.57
N GLN A 500 1.21 -28.77 -3.80
CA GLN A 500 2.37 -29.38 -3.14
C GLN A 500 3.13 -28.42 -2.20
N GLY A 501 2.43 -27.48 -1.58
CA GLY A 501 3.01 -26.68 -0.51
C GLY A 501 3.38 -27.52 0.70
N GLU A 502 4.15 -26.91 1.61
CA GLU A 502 4.49 -27.54 2.88
C GLU A 502 3.24 -27.99 3.61
N VAL A 503 3.35 -29.13 4.29
CA VAL A 503 2.22 -29.72 5.02
C VAL A 503 1.86 -28.83 6.20
N CYS A 504 0.56 -28.59 6.37
CA CYS A 504 0.02 -27.88 7.52
C CYS A 504 -0.58 -28.87 8.55
N GLY A 505 -0.64 -28.45 9.81
CA GLY A 505 -1.12 -29.29 10.92
C GLY A 505 -0.03 -30.09 11.61
N GLY A 506 -0.30 -30.51 12.85
CA GLY A 506 0.59 -31.36 13.64
C GLY A 506 0.78 -32.74 13.02
N ARG A 507 1.76 -33.53 13.50
CA ARG A 507 2.03 -34.88 12.99
C ARG A 507 0.80 -35.80 13.09
N ASP A 508 0.01 -35.60 14.14
CA ASP A 508 -1.14 -36.42 14.50
C ASP A 508 -2.50 -35.78 14.12
N ASP A 509 -2.52 -34.66 13.39
CA ASP A 509 -3.80 -34.04 12.98
C ASP A 509 -4.41 -34.84 11.82
N PRO A 510 -5.63 -35.40 11.97
CA PRO A 510 -6.27 -36.19 10.92
C PRO A 510 -6.63 -35.39 9.66
N ARG A 511 -6.60 -34.05 9.73
CA ARG A 511 -6.88 -33.14 8.61
C ARG A 511 -5.61 -32.63 7.93
N ARG A 512 -4.42 -33.10 8.37
CA ARG A 512 -3.09 -32.73 7.86
C ARG A 512 -3.04 -32.89 6.34
N ARG A 513 -2.71 -31.81 5.63
CA ARG A 513 -2.66 -31.77 4.16
C ARG A 513 -1.57 -30.84 3.66
N SER A 514 -1.11 -31.04 2.43
CA SER A 514 -0.26 -30.05 1.75
C SER A 514 -1.03 -28.75 1.54
N ARG A 515 -0.35 -27.63 1.74
CA ARG A 515 -0.91 -26.33 1.41
C ARG A 515 -1.14 -26.21 -0.10
N ARG A 516 -2.14 -25.40 -0.43
CA ARG A 516 -2.53 -25.10 -1.81
C ARG A 516 -2.93 -23.64 -1.89
N VAL A 517 -2.61 -22.99 -3.01
CA VAL A 517 -3.05 -21.64 -3.33
C VAL A 517 -3.75 -21.64 -4.69
N THR A 518 -4.90 -20.99 -4.76
CA THR A 518 -5.56 -20.64 -6.02
C THR A 518 -5.33 -19.17 -6.27
N VAL A 519 -4.69 -18.80 -7.39
CA VAL A 519 -4.50 -17.40 -7.76
C VAL A 519 -5.54 -17.03 -8.82
N GLU A 520 -6.40 -16.08 -8.50
CA GLU A 520 -7.41 -15.53 -9.41
C GLU A 520 -6.78 -14.36 -10.18
N MET A 521 -6.70 -14.47 -11.51
CA MET A 521 -6.07 -13.45 -12.35
C MET A 521 -7.10 -12.40 -12.78
N HIS A 522 -7.17 -11.29 -12.06
CA HIS A 522 -8.12 -10.21 -12.27
C HIS A 522 -7.58 -9.16 -13.25
N CYS A 523 -8.44 -8.62 -14.12
CA CYS A 523 -8.08 -7.46 -14.93
C CYS A 523 -7.75 -6.25 -14.02
N ALA A 524 -6.65 -5.56 -14.33
CA ALA A 524 -6.21 -4.33 -13.67
C ALA A 524 -5.22 -3.54 -14.55
N SER A 525 -5.02 -2.26 -14.25
CA SER A 525 -4.03 -1.43 -14.97
C SER A 525 -2.56 -1.74 -14.66
N ARG A 526 -2.27 -2.41 -13.54
CA ARG A 526 -0.90 -2.76 -13.10
C ARG A 526 -0.83 -4.13 -12.43
N ASN A 527 0.36 -4.74 -12.45
CA ASN A 527 0.63 -6.00 -11.76
C ASN A 527 0.72 -5.79 -10.23
N HIS A 528 -0.16 -6.41 -9.46
CA HIS A 528 -0.14 -6.37 -7.99
C HIS A 528 -1.04 -7.44 -7.38
N ILE A 529 -0.75 -7.83 -6.14
CA ILE A 529 -1.67 -8.65 -5.34
C ILE A 529 -2.79 -7.74 -4.84
N LYS A 530 -4.05 -8.06 -5.19
CA LYS A 530 -5.26 -7.34 -4.75
C LYS A 530 -5.69 -7.76 -3.35
N PHE A 531 -5.68 -9.06 -3.08
CA PHE A 531 -6.10 -9.61 -1.80
C PHE A 531 -5.53 -11.01 -1.58
N VAL A 532 -5.57 -11.44 -0.32
CA VAL A 532 -5.22 -12.80 0.12
C VAL A 532 -6.29 -13.27 1.09
N GLU A 533 -6.81 -14.48 0.89
CA GLU A 533 -7.81 -15.12 1.73
C GLU A 533 -7.37 -16.54 2.12
N GLU A 534 -7.67 -16.96 3.35
CA GLU A 534 -7.60 -18.37 3.77
C GLU A 534 -9.03 -18.92 3.80
N ARG A 535 -9.53 -19.43 2.66
CA ARG A 535 -10.93 -19.89 2.52
C ARG A 535 -11.21 -21.15 3.32
N ALA A 536 -10.19 -22.00 3.46
CA ALA A 536 -10.22 -23.13 4.35
C ALA A 536 -8.82 -23.35 4.90
N TRP A 537 -8.71 -24.12 5.98
CA TRP A 537 -7.42 -24.41 6.59
C TRP A 537 -6.41 -24.92 5.54
N CYS A 538 -5.29 -24.23 5.36
CA CYS A 538 -4.26 -24.60 4.37
C CYS A 538 -4.65 -24.48 2.89
N ASP A 539 -5.78 -23.83 2.60
CA ASP A 539 -6.25 -23.55 1.26
C ASP A 539 -6.45 -22.05 1.12
N TYR A 540 -5.57 -21.44 0.34
CA TYR A 540 -5.47 -20.01 0.18
C TYR A 540 -5.99 -19.58 -1.18
N VAL A 541 -6.56 -18.38 -1.24
CA VAL A 541 -6.91 -17.72 -2.49
C VAL A 541 -6.23 -16.38 -2.55
N LEU A 542 -5.63 -16.06 -3.68
CA LEU A 542 -4.94 -14.80 -3.93
C LEU A 542 -5.54 -14.13 -5.16
N GLY A 543 -6.04 -12.91 -5.02
CA GLY A 543 -6.44 -12.10 -6.17
C GLY A 543 -5.24 -11.38 -6.73
N PHE A 544 -4.87 -11.60 -7.99
CA PHE A 544 -3.77 -10.92 -8.65
C PHE A 544 -4.28 -10.04 -9.78
N GLY A 545 -4.09 -8.73 -9.66
CA GLY A 545 -4.40 -7.76 -10.70
C GLY A 545 -3.31 -7.72 -11.76
N THR A 546 -3.65 -7.82 -13.04
CA THR A 546 -2.69 -7.67 -14.14
C THR A 546 -3.38 -7.23 -15.45
N PRO A 547 -2.71 -6.40 -16.29
CA PRO A 547 -3.17 -6.12 -17.64
C PRO A 547 -3.38 -7.37 -18.50
N ALA A 548 -2.58 -8.43 -18.29
CA ALA A 548 -2.67 -9.67 -19.05
C ALA A 548 -4.06 -10.34 -18.95
N ALA A 549 -4.73 -10.19 -17.81
CA ALA A 549 -6.05 -10.76 -17.55
C ALA A 549 -7.21 -9.94 -18.15
N CYS A 550 -6.95 -8.79 -18.76
CA CYS A 550 -7.98 -7.96 -19.35
C CYS A 550 -8.48 -8.51 -20.69
N THR A 551 -9.80 -8.48 -20.90
CA THR A 551 -10.44 -8.89 -22.15
C THR A 551 -11.55 -7.90 -22.51
N ASP A 552 -11.83 -7.77 -23.80
CA ASP A 552 -12.95 -6.96 -24.29
C ASP A 552 -14.29 -7.43 -23.70
N ALA A 553 -14.47 -8.74 -23.55
CA ALA A 553 -15.67 -9.33 -22.95
C ALA A 553 -15.84 -8.94 -21.47
N TYR A 554 -14.76 -8.96 -20.69
CA TYR A 554 -14.77 -8.54 -19.29
C TYR A 554 -15.14 -7.05 -19.16
N ILE A 555 -14.62 -6.19 -20.04
CA ILE A 555 -14.95 -4.77 -20.04
C ILE A 555 -16.38 -4.50 -20.52
N ALA A 556 -16.81 -5.13 -21.61
CA ALA A 556 -18.17 -5.01 -22.11
C ALA A 556 -19.20 -5.47 -21.06
N HIS A 557 -18.87 -6.49 -20.27
CA HIS A 557 -19.67 -6.91 -19.14
C HIS A 557 -19.75 -5.86 -18.05
N LEU A 558 -18.60 -5.31 -17.63
CA LEU A 558 -18.54 -4.22 -16.69
C LEU A 558 -19.43 -3.07 -17.21
N GLU A 559 -19.20 -2.58 -18.43
CA GLU A 559 -20.01 -1.57 -19.15
C GLU A 559 -21.52 -1.85 -19.15
N ASN A 560 -21.93 -3.10 -19.33
CA ASN A 560 -23.35 -3.49 -19.31
C ASN A 560 -23.92 -3.55 -17.89
N ALA A 561 -23.16 -4.05 -16.92
CA ALA A 561 -23.56 -4.05 -15.51
C ALA A 561 -23.77 -2.61 -15.00
N PHE A 562 -22.99 -1.63 -15.48
CA PHE A 562 -23.23 -0.21 -15.23
C PHE A 562 -24.55 0.29 -15.78
N LYS A 563 -24.83 -0.01 -17.05
CA LYS A 563 -26.04 0.44 -17.74
C LYS A 563 -27.29 -0.10 -17.06
N SER A 564 -27.24 -1.33 -16.52
CA SER A 564 -28.33 -1.92 -15.73
C SER A 564 -28.43 -1.44 -14.29
N ALA A 565 -27.38 -0.83 -13.74
CA ALA A 565 -27.35 -0.31 -12.37
C ALA A 565 -27.66 1.20 -12.28
N ALA A 566 -27.82 1.88 -13.42
CA ALA A 566 -28.36 3.24 -13.46
C ALA A 566 -29.81 3.23 -12.94
N PRO A 567 -30.24 4.21 -12.12
CA PRO A 567 -31.62 4.25 -11.65
C PRO A 567 -32.54 4.36 -12.87
N HIS A 568 -33.52 3.46 -12.98
CA HIS A 568 -34.68 3.75 -13.78
C HIS A 568 -35.31 5.03 -13.22
N ASP A 569 -35.27 6.10 -14.00
CA ASP A 569 -36.17 7.25 -13.84
C ASP A 569 -37.61 6.73 -14.02
N GLU A 570 -38.21 6.27 -12.94
CA GLU A 570 -39.66 6.07 -12.84
C GLU A 570 -40.18 6.72 -11.55
N LEU A 571 -40.82 7.88 -11.76
CA LEU A 571 -41.96 8.51 -11.06
C LEU A 571 -41.92 8.70 -9.54
#